data_AF-A0A946F9M0-F1
#
_entry.id   AF-A0A946F9M0-F1
#
_cell.length_a   1.000
_cell.length_b   1.000
_cell.length_c   1.000
_cell.angle_alpha   90.00
_cell.angle_beta   90.00
_cell.angle_gamma   90.00
#
_symmetry.space_group_name_H-M   'P 1'
#
loop_
_entity.id
_entity.type
_entity.pdbx_description
1 polymer ?
#
loop_
_entity_poly.entity_id
_entity_poly.type
_entity_poly.pdbx_seq_one_letter_code
_entity_poly.pdbx_strand_id
1 'polypeptide(L)'
;MAIAPLLALLIWVSAPHAALASCSDLPSAGVDWRSCNLAGVGFPDSVMAGGNLRGAALSNADHSGSDFSGIDGYRVRFVESDLTGAIFDGATLTDARFDRAD
;
A
#
# COMPACT_ATOMS: atom_id res chain seq x y z
N MET A 1 -56.92 -20.51 -9.35
CA MET A 1 -56.72 -20.06 -7.96
C MET A 1 -56.20 -21.27 -7.20
N ALA A 2 -54.96 -21.38 -6.74
CA ALA A 2 -53.90 -20.41 -6.55
C ALA A 2 -52.54 -21.08 -6.83
N ILE A 3 -51.66 -20.40 -7.54
CA ILE A 3 -50.23 -20.73 -7.58
C ILE A 3 -49.52 -19.46 -7.14
N ALA A 4 -48.91 -19.48 -5.96
CA ALA A 4 -47.88 -18.54 -5.53
C ALA A 4 -47.18 -19.14 -4.28
N PRO A 5 -45.98 -18.65 -3.90
CA PRO A 5 -44.68 -18.98 -4.52
C PRO A 5 -43.64 -19.31 -3.42
N LEU A 6 -42.45 -19.87 -3.71
CA LEU A 6 -41.33 -19.77 -2.76
C LEU A 6 -39.97 -20.04 -3.43
N LEU A 7 -39.25 -18.93 -3.64
CA LEU A 7 -37.85 -18.70 -3.24
C LEU A 7 -36.82 -19.80 -3.60
N ALA A 8 -36.19 -19.65 -4.76
CA ALA A 8 -34.81 -20.11 -4.93
C ALA A 8 -33.89 -18.88 -4.78
N LEU A 9 -33.24 -18.79 -3.63
CA LEU A 9 -32.22 -17.81 -3.28
C LEU A 9 -31.16 -17.75 -4.38
N LEU A 10 -31.09 -16.63 -5.10
CA LEU A 10 -29.85 -16.27 -5.79
C LEU A 10 -28.85 -15.91 -4.70
N ILE A 11 -28.00 -16.89 -4.41
CA ILE A 11 -26.85 -16.81 -3.54
C ILE A 11 -26.06 -15.58 -4.00
N TRP A 12 -26.02 -14.55 -3.16
CA TRP A 12 -25.07 -13.46 -3.32
C TRP A 12 -23.71 -14.11 -3.18
N VAL A 13 -23.09 -14.46 -4.31
CA VAL A 13 -21.66 -14.69 -4.34
C VAL A 13 -21.06 -13.31 -4.09
N SER A 14 -20.94 -12.92 -2.82
CA SER A 14 -19.89 -12.00 -2.44
C SER A 14 -18.63 -12.76 -2.79
N ALA A 15 -18.15 -12.57 -4.02
CA ALA A 15 -16.82 -12.97 -4.37
C ALA A 15 -15.95 -12.47 -3.22
N PRO A 16 -15.20 -13.34 -2.53
CA PRO A 16 -14.10 -12.83 -1.75
C PRO A 16 -13.22 -12.19 -2.81
N HIS A 17 -13.35 -10.86 -2.95
CA HIS A 17 -12.32 -10.10 -3.59
C HIS A 17 -11.11 -10.47 -2.74
N ALA A 18 -10.24 -11.33 -3.27
CA ALA A 18 -8.86 -11.30 -2.87
C ALA A 18 -8.56 -9.81 -2.87
N ALA A 19 -8.37 -9.23 -1.69
CA ALA A 19 -8.14 -7.81 -1.54
C ALA A 19 -6.79 -7.58 -2.21
N LEU A 20 -6.81 -7.46 -3.53
CA LEU A 20 -5.80 -6.77 -4.29
C LEU A 20 -5.84 -5.40 -3.66
N ALA A 21 -4.90 -5.14 -2.75
CA ALA A 21 -4.88 -3.86 -2.09
C ALA A 21 -4.83 -2.82 -3.21
N SER A 22 -5.83 -1.94 -3.20
CA SER A 22 -5.95 -0.93 -4.22
C SER A 22 -4.88 0.11 -3.93
N CYS A 23 -4.37 0.78 -4.97
CA CYS A 23 -3.53 1.97 -4.76
C CYS A 23 -4.28 3.12 -4.05
N SER A 24 -5.58 2.94 -3.78
CA SER A 24 -6.41 3.83 -2.99
C SER A 24 -6.60 3.38 -1.54
N ASP A 25 -6.03 2.25 -1.13
CA ASP A 25 -6.11 1.79 0.26
C ASP A 25 -5.33 2.74 1.16
N LEU A 26 -5.72 2.79 2.43
CA LEU A 26 -5.02 3.59 3.42
C LEU A 26 -3.69 2.93 3.81
N PRO A 27 -2.66 3.72 4.19
CA PRO A 27 -1.41 3.16 4.70
C PRO A 27 -1.70 2.30 5.93
N SER A 28 -1.25 1.05 5.88
CA SER A 28 -1.46 0.07 6.94
C SER A 28 -0.37 -1.00 6.91
N ALA A 29 -0.15 -1.66 8.03
CA ALA A 29 0.82 -2.75 8.12
C ALA A 29 0.44 -3.87 7.14
N GLY A 30 1.42 -4.37 6.39
CA GLY A 30 1.22 -5.41 5.38
C GLY A 30 0.48 -4.96 4.11
N VAL A 31 0.31 -3.65 3.89
CA VAL A 31 -0.34 -3.12 2.68
C VAL A 31 0.37 -3.59 1.41
N ASP A 32 -0.38 -3.89 0.35
CA ASP A 32 0.16 -4.29 -0.95
C ASP A 32 0.00 -3.16 -1.98
N TRP A 33 1.03 -2.33 -2.11
CA TRP A 33 1.07 -1.22 -3.07
C TRP A 33 2.05 -1.48 -4.23
N ARG A 34 2.21 -2.75 -4.62
CA ARG A 34 3.07 -3.13 -5.73
C ARG A 34 2.76 -2.31 -6.99
N SER A 35 3.79 -1.64 -7.50
CA SER A 35 3.73 -0.81 -8.71
C SER A 35 2.70 0.32 -8.67
N CYS A 36 2.21 0.70 -7.48
CA CYS A 36 1.31 1.84 -7.34
C CYS A 36 2.03 3.16 -7.62
N ASN A 37 1.32 4.11 -8.23
CA ASN A 37 1.79 5.48 -8.38
C ASN A 37 1.14 6.36 -7.31
N LEU A 38 1.90 6.65 -6.26
CA LEU A 38 1.53 7.47 -5.10
C LEU A 38 2.42 8.73 -5.04
N ALA A 39 3.00 9.14 -6.17
CA ALA A 39 3.84 10.32 -6.22
C ALA A 39 3.03 11.57 -5.84
N GLY A 40 3.57 12.39 -4.94
CA GLY A 40 2.87 13.55 -4.39
C GLY A 40 1.89 13.24 -3.27
N VAL A 41 1.68 11.97 -2.92
CA VAL A 41 0.77 11.56 -1.84
C VAL A 41 1.59 11.26 -0.59
N GLY A 42 1.50 12.15 0.40
CA GLY A 42 2.20 12.02 1.68
C GLY A 42 1.40 11.25 2.72
N PHE A 43 2.11 10.48 3.54
CA PHE A 43 1.57 9.71 4.66
C PHE A 43 2.45 9.89 5.90
N PRO A 44 2.53 11.09 6.49
CA PRO A 44 3.35 11.31 7.68
C PRO A 44 2.90 10.44 8.86
N ASP A 45 3.85 10.00 9.68
CA ASP A 45 3.66 9.14 10.86
C ASP A 45 2.90 7.83 10.59
N SER A 46 2.92 7.34 9.35
CA SER A 46 2.12 6.19 8.95
C SER A 46 2.82 4.87 9.23
N VAL A 47 2.04 3.81 9.49
CA VAL A 47 2.58 2.47 9.79
C VAL A 47 2.32 1.55 8.59
N MET A 48 3.39 1.19 7.88
CA MET A 48 3.38 0.30 6.71
C MET A 48 4.29 -0.90 6.90
N ALA A 49 4.62 -1.24 8.15
CA ALA A 49 5.51 -2.33 8.49
C ALA A 49 5.07 -3.66 7.81
N GLY A 50 6.02 -4.37 7.21
CA GLY A 50 5.80 -5.62 6.48
C GLY A 50 5.06 -5.45 5.13
N GLY A 51 4.82 -4.23 4.67
CA GLY A 51 4.14 -3.94 3.41
C GLY A 51 4.93 -4.36 2.15
N ASN A 52 4.21 -4.56 1.05
CA ASN A 52 4.78 -4.83 -0.26
C ASN A 52 4.74 -3.58 -1.13
N LEU A 53 5.88 -2.89 -1.25
CA LEU A 53 6.04 -1.63 -1.97
C LEU A 53 6.89 -1.80 -3.24
N ARG A 54 7.00 -3.02 -3.78
CA ARG A 54 7.85 -3.30 -4.94
C ARG A 54 7.46 -2.44 -6.13
N GLY A 55 8.40 -1.64 -6.62
CA GLY A 55 8.21 -0.73 -7.75
C GLY A 55 7.25 0.44 -7.49
N ALA A 56 6.80 0.64 -6.24
CA ALA A 56 5.89 1.73 -5.91
C ALA A 56 6.59 3.09 -6.07
N ALA A 57 5.84 4.10 -6.51
CA ALA A 57 6.29 5.47 -6.62
C ALA A 57 5.78 6.28 -5.43
N LEU A 58 6.66 6.61 -4.49
CA LEU A 58 6.37 7.42 -3.29
C LEU A 58 7.14 8.74 -3.32
N SER A 59 7.44 9.22 -4.53
CA SER A 59 8.31 10.37 -4.80
C SER A 59 7.56 11.69 -4.58
N ASN A 60 8.28 12.79 -4.30
CA ASN A 60 7.74 14.14 -4.13
C ASN A 60 6.67 14.26 -3.02
N ALA A 61 6.84 13.54 -1.92
CA ALA A 61 5.83 13.41 -0.87
C ALA A 61 6.44 13.42 0.52
N ASP A 62 5.64 13.76 1.53
CA ASP A 62 6.03 13.70 2.93
C ASP A 62 5.70 12.32 3.53
N HIS A 63 6.73 11.57 3.93
CA HIS A 63 6.59 10.32 4.69
C HIS A 63 7.41 10.40 5.99
N SER A 64 7.60 11.60 6.53
CA SER A 64 8.29 11.83 7.81
C SER A 64 7.66 10.98 8.92
N GLY A 65 8.49 10.44 9.80
CA GLY A 65 8.07 9.59 10.92
C GLY A 65 7.45 8.23 10.55
N SER A 66 7.37 7.87 9.26
CA SER A 66 6.69 6.64 8.82
C SER A 66 7.48 5.39 9.17
N ASP A 67 6.77 4.34 9.57
CA ASP A 67 7.33 3.02 9.82
C ASP A 67 7.21 2.13 8.58
N PHE A 68 8.34 1.99 7.88
CA PHE A 68 8.57 1.07 6.77
C PHE A 68 9.36 -0.18 7.20
N SER A 69 9.32 -0.58 8.48
CA SER A 69 10.06 -1.75 8.96
C SER A 69 9.62 -3.03 8.22
N GLY A 70 10.57 -3.82 7.74
CA GLY A 70 10.29 -5.12 7.12
C GLY A 70 9.58 -5.06 5.76
N ILE A 71 9.45 -3.87 5.13
CA ILE A 71 8.82 -3.79 3.80
C ILE A 71 9.62 -4.56 2.74
N ASP A 72 8.93 -5.02 1.70
CA ASP A 72 9.56 -5.35 0.41
C ASP A 72 9.50 -4.11 -0.50
N GLY A 73 10.56 -3.32 -0.47
CA GLY A 73 10.74 -2.11 -1.27
C GLY A 73 11.61 -2.30 -2.51
N TYR A 74 11.66 -3.50 -3.12
CA TYR A 74 12.44 -3.70 -4.36
C TYR A 74 12.04 -2.68 -5.43
N ARG A 75 12.97 -1.84 -5.89
CA ARG A 75 12.73 -0.75 -6.86
C ARG A 75 11.72 0.33 -6.44
N VAL A 76 11.45 0.49 -5.14
CA VAL A 76 10.62 1.59 -4.63
C VAL A 76 11.30 2.94 -4.91
N ARG A 77 10.52 4.00 -5.18
CA ARG A 77 11.03 5.34 -5.48
C ARG A 77 10.57 6.38 -4.47
N PHE A 78 11.48 6.79 -3.58
CA PHE A 78 11.38 7.88 -2.61
C PHE A 78 12.13 9.13 -3.11
N VAL A 79 12.11 9.42 -4.41
CA VAL A 79 12.82 10.57 -4.98
C VAL A 79 12.16 11.87 -4.51
N GLU A 80 12.93 12.85 -4.05
CA GLU A 80 12.40 14.15 -3.56
C GLU A 80 11.35 14.03 -2.44
N SER A 81 11.42 12.97 -1.61
CA SER A 81 10.50 12.81 -0.47
C SER A 81 11.14 13.21 0.85
N ASP A 82 10.34 13.71 1.78
CA ASP A 82 10.76 13.86 3.17
C ASP A 82 10.66 12.48 3.86
N LEU A 83 11.79 11.95 4.33
CA LEU A 83 11.89 10.71 5.11
C LEU A 83 12.41 10.97 6.52
N THR A 84 12.35 12.21 7.00
CA THR A 84 12.87 12.60 8.33
C THR A 84 12.24 11.72 9.40
N GLY A 85 13.07 10.95 10.11
CA GLY A 85 12.62 10.07 11.19
C GLY A 85 11.87 8.80 10.73
N ALA A 86 11.83 8.50 9.44
CA ALA A 86 11.26 7.26 8.94
C ALA A 86 12.12 6.03 9.34
N ILE A 87 11.45 4.90 9.60
CA ILE A 87 12.07 3.67 10.09
C ILE A 87 12.08 2.63 8.97
N PHE A 88 13.22 2.00 8.70
CA PHE A 88 13.38 0.98 7.65
C PHE A 88 13.97 -0.34 8.18
N ASP A 89 13.81 -0.63 9.46
CA ASP A 89 14.44 -1.80 10.10
C ASP A 89 13.96 -3.11 9.44
N GLY A 90 14.90 -3.89 8.91
CA GLY A 90 14.59 -5.14 8.20
C GLY A 90 13.95 -4.97 6.82
N ALA A 91 13.84 -3.75 6.29
CA ALA A 91 13.30 -3.50 4.95
C ALA A 91 14.24 -4.05 3.85
N THR A 92 13.65 -4.60 2.79
CA THR A 92 14.37 -4.96 1.55
C THR A 92 14.32 -3.80 0.57
N LEU A 93 15.42 -3.07 0.40
CA LEU A 93 15.51 -1.85 -0.42
C LEU A 93 16.41 -2.00 -1.66
N THR A 94 16.58 -3.23 -2.17
CA THR A 94 17.39 -3.47 -3.38
C THR A 94 16.82 -2.68 -4.57
N ASP A 95 17.69 -1.96 -5.29
CA ASP A 95 17.34 -1.04 -6.39
C ASP A 95 16.40 0.12 -6.00
N ALA A 96 16.20 0.40 -4.71
CA ALA A 96 15.41 1.55 -4.26
C ALA A 96 16.09 2.87 -4.63
N ARG A 97 15.30 3.93 -4.80
CA ARG A 97 15.76 5.26 -5.23
C ARG A 97 15.41 6.30 -4.18
N PHE A 98 16.44 7.00 -3.68
CA PHE A 98 16.37 8.03 -2.62
C PHE A 98 16.98 9.36 -3.08
N ASP A 99 17.02 9.64 -4.39
CA ASP A 99 17.66 10.86 -4.90
C ASP A 99 16.97 12.09 -4.30
N ARG A 100 17.73 12.92 -3.58
CA ARG A 100 17.23 14.14 -2.91
C ARG A 100 16.10 13.85 -1.91
N ALA A 101 16.09 12.66 -1.29
CA ALA A 101 15.32 12.45 -0.08
C ALA A 101 16.05 13.08 1.13
N ASP A 102 15.28 13.61 2.09
CA ASP A 102 15.81 14.10 3.38
C ASP A 102 16.22 12.96 4.31
#